data_AF-A0A961HNL4-F1
#
_entry.id   AF-A0A961HNL4-F1
#
_cell.length_a   1.000
_cell.length_b   1.000
_cell.length_c   1.000
_cell.angle_alpha   90.00
_cell.angle_beta   90.00
_cell.angle_gamma   90.00
#
_symmetry.space_group_name_H-M   'P 1'
#
loop_
_entity.id
_entity.type
_entity.pdbx_description
1 polymer ?
#
loop_
_entity_poly.entity_id
_entity_poly.type
_entity_poly.pdbx_seq_one_letter_code
_entity_poly.pdbx_strand_id
1 'polypeptide(L)'
;AYAYGKFARTVLATNSIDFRARPASADEARFLAASVVATGPAGGSVTYAALEKAPKVLLVGFEPEEESPIVFLRLRKAFRKNKTQISSIAPFATRGLGKMGGTWIPAAPGTETEILGSVDAAAALDGEGSVLLVGERLATVPGALAAATALAERTGATLAWVPRRAGERGALEAGALYNLLPGGRPAGDAGARADLAATWQVDALPGDTGLDGAGIIAAAASGELGALVVGGVDASDLGDGAAYDALERAFVVSLEYRPSSVTAAADVVLPVAPHAEKAGTFVDWEGRVRPFAAALETNALSDYRVLDMLASELGHFLGARSLEQVQTEMSTLGPWSGARASKPAALPAQVPSTRPGQFVLATWHHLLDKGRLQDGEPFLAGTAPAAVARISASGAQALGVHDGEQVTVTGPAGSVTVPLAVTEMVDNVVWVPTNSAGCRVAVLGVGAGSLVTVTPGGAS
;
A
#
# COMPACT_ATOMS: atom_id res chain seq x y z
N ALA A 1 8.68 6.04 -11.89
CA ALA A 1 7.46 6.78 -11.52
C ALA A 1 7.31 8.10 -12.27
N TYR A 2 8.23 9.07 -12.12
CA TYR A 2 8.11 10.37 -12.78
C TYR A 2 7.88 10.29 -14.30
N ALA A 3 8.69 9.49 -15.00
CA ALA A 3 8.52 9.28 -16.45
C ALA A 3 7.16 8.67 -16.81
N TYR A 4 6.61 7.74 -16.01
CA TYR A 4 5.25 7.22 -16.23
C TYR A 4 4.20 8.33 -16.08
N GLY A 5 4.32 9.15 -15.03
CA GLY A 5 3.40 10.25 -14.77
C GLY A 5 3.46 11.35 -15.83
N LYS A 6 4.65 11.63 -16.39
CA LYS A 6 4.82 12.56 -17.51
C LYS A 6 4.28 11.93 -18.80
N PHE A 7 4.64 10.68 -19.11
CA PHE A 7 4.17 9.97 -20.30
C PHE A 7 2.64 9.89 -20.36
N ALA A 8 1.98 9.50 -19.27
CA ALA A 8 0.53 9.45 -19.20
C ALA A 8 -0.12 10.81 -19.57
N ARG A 9 0.46 11.92 -19.11
CA ARG A 9 -0.15 13.25 -19.23
C ARG A 9 0.23 14.00 -20.50
N THR A 10 1.47 13.85 -20.97
CA THR A 10 1.99 14.59 -22.13
C THR A 10 1.95 13.79 -23.43
N VAL A 11 1.88 12.46 -23.35
CA VAL A 11 1.83 11.57 -24.52
C VAL A 11 0.44 10.97 -24.66
N LEU A 12 -0.08 10.36 -23.59
CA LEU A 12 -1.42 9.74 -23.61
C LEU A 12 -2.55 10.71 -23.28
N ALA A 13 -2.23 11.97 -22.95
CA ALA A 13 -3.19 13.03 -22.61
C ALA A 13 -4.22 12.63 -21.52
N THR A 14 -3.80 11.86 -20.53
CA THR A 14 -4.68 11.38 -19.44
C THR A 14 -4.08 11.57 -18.05
N ASN A 15 -4.95 11.78 -17.07
CA ASN A 15 -4.60 11.69 -15.64
C ASN A 15 -4.81 10.27 -15.09
N SER A 16 -5.28 9.30 -15.88
CA SER A 16 -5.47 7.92 -15.45
C SER A 16 -4.14 7.19 -15.28
N ILE A 17 -3.52 7.38 -14.11
CA ILE A 17 -2.30 6.71 -13.66
C ILE A 17 -2.40 6.46 -12.16
N ASP A 18 -2.04 5.26 -11.72
CA ASP A 18 -2.03 4.92 -10.31
C ASP A 18 -0.87 3.97 -10.00
N PHE A 19 -0.06 4.29 -9.00
CA PHE A 19 1.06 3.46 -8.57
C PHE A 19 0.65 2.35 -7.61
N ARG A 20 -0.55 2.44 -7.02
CA ARG A 20 -0.97 1.56 -5.92
C ARG A 20 -1.28 0.17 -6.46
N ALA A 21 -0.46 -0.80 -6.08
CA ALA A 21 -0.62 -2.20 -6.46
C ALA A 21 -1.29 -3.00 -5.33
N ARG A 22 -2.50 -2.63 -4.95
CA ARG A 22 -3.34 -3.30 -3.93
C ARG A 22 -4.75 -2.70 -3.94
N PRO A 23 -5.74 -3.33 -3.26
CA PRO A 23 -6.98 -2.66 -2.93
C PRO A 23 -6.71 -1.31 -2.28
N ALA A 24 -7.33 -0.28 -2.83
CA ALA A 24 -7.09 1.11 -2.51
C ALA A 24 -8.42 1.87 -2.51
N SER A 25 -8.44 3.08 -1.97
CA SER A 25 -9.66 3.89 -1.87
C SER A 25 -9.43 5.33 -2.31
N ALA A 26 -10.53 6.02 -2.62
CA ALA A 26 -10.51 7.47 -2.85
C ALA A 26 -10.11 8.24 -1.58
N ASP A 27 -10.45 7.72 -0.41
CA ASP A 27 -10.05 8.31 0.89
C ASP A 27 -8.53 8.27 1.06
N GLU A 28 -7.90 7.17 0.66
CA GLU A 28 -6.44 7.07 0.63
C GLU A 28 -5.83 8.10 -0.31
N ALA A 29 -6.33 8.22 -1.54
CA ALA A 29 -5.77 9.17 -2.51
C ALA A 29 -5.84 10.62 -1.98
N ARG A 30 -6.92 10.99 -1.29
CA ARG A 30 -7.05 12.29 -0.62
C ARG A 30 -6.11 12.43 0.58
N PHE A 31 -6.01 11.40 1.42
CA PHE A 31 -5.10 11.37 2.56
C PHE A 31 -3.64 11.54 2.14
N LEU A 32 -3.20 10.80 1.12
CA LEU A 32 -1.84 10.86 0.61
C LEU A 32 -1.53 12.26 0.04
N ALA A 33 -2.47 12.83 -0.72
CA ALA A 33 -2.33 14.16 -1.31
C ALA A 33 -2.34 15.30 -0.26
N ALA A 34 -3.14 15.17 0.80
CA ALA A 34 -3.30 16.22 1.80
C ALA A 34 -2.22 16.16 2.90
N SER A 35 -1.94 14.97 3.42
CA SER A 35 -1.18 14.77 4.67
C SER A 35 0.20 14.15 4.47
N VAL A 36 0.47 13.50 3.34
CA VAL A 36 1.68 12.69 3.15
C VAL A 36 2.65 13.30 2.15
N VAL A 37 2.23 13.56 0.91
CA VAL A 37 3.13 14.04 -0.16
C VAL A 37 3.81 15.36 0.19
N ALA A 38 5.01 15.58 -0.36
CA ALA A 38 5.81 16.79 -0.15
C ALA A 38 6.03 17.09 1.35
N THR A 39 6.12 16.03 2.15
CA THR A 39 6.62 16.09 3.54
C THR A 39 8.00 15.45 3.58
N GLY A 40 8.86 15.92 4.46
CA GLY A 40 10.19 15.37 4.65
C GLY A 40 10.74 15.79 6.00
N PRO A 41 11.94 15.32 6.39
CA PRO A 41 12.49 15.59 7.71
C PRO A 41 12.60 17.09 8.05
N ALA A 42 12.83 17.93 7.04
CA ALA A 42 12.84 19.40 7.19
C ALA A 42 11.42 20.01 7.22
N GLY A 43 10.42 19.31 6.69
CA GLY A 43 9.02 19.72 6.61
C GLY A 43 8.13 19.08 7.68
N GLY A 44 8.70 18.63 8.80
CA GLY A 44 7.95 18.10 9.95
C GLY A 44 7.48 16.67 9.83
N SER A 45 8.00 15.87 8.88
CA SER A 45 7.69 14.44 8.85
C SER A 45 8.26 13.73 10.09
N VAL A 46 7.59 12.65 10.49
CA VAL A 46 8.14 11.75 11.50
C VAL A 46 9.42 11.11 10.96
N THR A 47 10.46 11.12 11.78
CA THR A 47 11.74 10.46 11.49
C THR A 47 11.97 9.28 12.41
N TYR A 48 12.89 8.38 12.06
CA TYR A 48 13.40 7.34 12.97
C TYR A 48 13.91 7.93 14.28
N ALA A 49 14.56 9.09 14.23
CA ALA A 49 15.05 9.77 15.43
C ALA A 49 13.90 10.32 16.29
N ALA A 50 12.84 10.83 15.67
CA ALA A 50 11.64 11.26 16.37
C ALA A 50 10.89 10.07 16.98
N LEU A 51 10.73 8.97 16.23
CA LEU A 51 10.12 7.73 16.73
C LEU A 51 10.83 7.18 17.96
N GLU A 52 12.16 7.20 17.97
CA GLU A 52 12.91 6.75 19.14
C GLU A 52 12.69 7.65 20.37
N LYS A 53 12.36 8.93 20.18
CA LYS A 53 12.16 9.91 21.26
C LYS A 53 10.70 10.09 21.67
N ALA A 54 9.76 9.60 20.88
CA ALA A 54 8.33 9.76 21.13
C ALA A 54 7.95 9.13 22.49
N PRO A 55 7.15 9.82 23.33
CA PRO A 55 6.68 9.24 24.58
C PRO A 55 5.64 8.15 24.34
N LYS A 56 4.77 8.35 23.34
CA LYS A 56 3.75 7.40 22.92
C LYS A 56 3.73 7.23 21.40
N VAL A 57 3.51 5.99 20.96
CA VAL A 57 3.31 5.65 19.54
C VAL A 57 2.08 4.77 19.40
N LEU A 58 1.13 5.20 18.57
CA LEU A 58 -0.04 4.41 18.19
C LEU A 58 0.14 3.86 16.77
N LEU A 59 -0.01 2.55 16.61
CA LEU A 59 0.07 1.84 15.34
C LEU A 59 -1.34 1.46 14.86
N VAL A 60 -1.69 1.77 13.62
CA VAL A 60 -3.02 1.49 13.06
C VAL A 60 -2.90 0.96 11.64
N GLY A 61 -3.50 -0.20 11.37
CA GLY A 61 -3.36 -0.87 10.06
C GLY A 61 -1.89 -1.20 9.72
N PHE A 62 -1.04 -1.41 10.74
CA PHE A 62 0.39 -1.57 10.58
C PHE A 62 0.99 -2.55 11.60
N GLU A 63 1.57 -3.63 11.11
CA GLU A 63 2.37 -4.60 11.85
C GLU A 63 3.84 -4.40 11.45
N PRO A 64 4.65 -3.72 12.29
CA PRO A 64 5.97 -3.28 11.85
C PRO A 64 6.99 -4.40 11.73
N GLU A 65 6.82 -5.55 12.39
CA GLU A 65 7.77 -6.65 12.25
C GLU A 65 7.70 -7.26 10.85
N GLU A 66 6.48 -7.44 10.34
CA GLU A 66 6.23 -8.04 9.03
C GLU A 66 6.29 -7.00 7.90
N GLU A 67 5.79 -5.78 8.13
CA GLU A 67 5.60 -4.78 7.08
C GLU A 67 6.77 -3.77 6.99
N SER A 68 7.52 -3.52 8.07
CA SER A 68 8.68 -2.62 8.06
C SER A 68 9.69 -2.92 9.18
N PRO A 69 10.53 -3.96 9.02
CA PRO A 69 11.39 -4.47 10.10
C PRO A 69 12.32 -3.41 10.71
N ILE A 70 12.73 -2.41 9.94
CA ILE A 70 13.54 -1.30 10.43
C ILE A 70 12.76 -0.41 11.40
N VAL A 71 11.49 -0.10 11.10
CA VAL A 71 10.61 0.62 12.04
C VAL A 71 10.39 -0.20 13.29
N PHE A 72 10.14 -1.52 13.18
CA PHE A 72 10.04 -2.42 14.32
C PHE A 72 11.28 -2.37 15.23
N LEU A 73 12.48 -2.45 14.65
CA LEU A 73 13.72 -2.39 15.43
C LEU A 73 13.89 -1.05 16.16
N ARG A 74 13.46 0.06 15.55
CA ARG A 74 13.50 1.40 16.15
C ARG A 74 12.50 1.53 17.29
N LEU A 75 11.26 1.07 17.10
CA LEU A 75 10.23 1.04 18.13
C LEU A 75 10.63 0.14 19.31
N ARG A 76 11.16 -1.05 19.03
CA ARG A 76 11.68 -1.95 20.06
C ARG A 76 12.83 -1.33 20.85
N LYS A 77 13.73 -0.60 20.19
CA LYS A 77 14.79 0.16 20.86
C LYS A 77 14.19 1.26 21.74
N ALA A 78 13.24 2.03 21.21
CA ALA A 78 12.54 3.12 21.90
C ALA A 78 11.87 2.61 23.18
N PHE A 79 11.11 1.52 23.11
CA PHE A 79 10.52 0.86 24.28
C PHE A 79 11.58 0.45 25.31
N ARG A 80 12.63 -0.27 24.88
CA ARG A 80 13.62 -0.83 25.82
C ARG A 80 14.44 0.24 26.53
N LYS A 81 14.86 1.29 25.78
CA LYS A 81 15.79 2.31 26.25
C LYS A 81 15.09 3.56 26.78
N ASN A 82 14.07 4.02 26.08
CA ASN A 82 13.41 5.30 26.33
C ASN A 82 12.02 5.15 26.95
N LYS A 83 11.55 3.90 27.16
CA LYS A 83 10.27 3.57 27.77
C LYS A 83 9.06 4.14 27.00
N THR A 84 9.23 4.35 25.69
CA THR A 84 8.13 4.69 24.78
C THR A 84 6.98 3.71 24.96
N GLN A 85 5.79 4.23 25.19
CA GLN A 85 4.56 3.44 25.28
C GLN A 85 4.06 3.20 23.86
N ILE A 86 3.94 1.92 23.48
CA ILE A 86 3.51 1.55 22.14
C ILE A 86 2.13 0.92 22.27
N SER A 87 1.17 1.36 21.47
CA SER A 87 -0.15 0.74 21.38
C SER A 87 -0.45 0.38 19.93
N SER A 88 -1.28 -0.65 19.71
CA SER A 88 -1.70 -1.03 18.37
C SER A 88 -3.19 -1.32 18.31
N ILE A 89 -3.87 -0.66 17.38
CA ILE A 89 -5.25 -0.98 16.97
C ILE A 89 -5.18 -2.11 15.95
N ALA A 90 -5.59 -3.30 16.35
CA ALA A 90 -5.44 -4.52 15.57
C ALA A 90 -6.46 -5.60 15.99
N PRO A 91 -6.71 -6.62 15.13
CA PRO A 91 -7.56 -7.75 15.49
C PRO A 91 -6.98 -8.62 16.60
N PHE A 92 -5.66 -8.63 16.78
CA PHE A 92 -5.00 -9.36 17.86
C PHE A 92 -3.63 -8.78 18.20
N ALA A 93 -3.12 -9.13 19.39
CA ALA A 93 -1.76 -8.79 19.82
C ALA A 93 -0.72 -9.66 19.08
N THR A 94 -0.01 -9.07 18.11
CA THR A 94 1.02 -9.81 17.37
C THR A 94 2.26 -10.08 18.22
N ARG A 95 3.08 -11.05 17.79
CA ARG A 95 4.41 -11.29 18.39
C ARG A 95 5.30 -10.05 18.29
N GLY A 96 5.19 -9.30 17.19
CA GLY A 96 5.89 -8.03 17.01
C GLY A 96 5.49 -7.01 18.08
N LEU A 97 4.19 -6.83 18.33
CA LEU A 97 3.68 -5.97 19.39
C LEU A 97 4.22 -6.38 20.77
N GLY A 98 4.17 -7.67 21.10
CA GLY A 98 4.71 -8.19 22.36
C GLY A 98 6.21 -7.93 22.54
N LYS A 99 7.02 -8.07 21.48
CA LYS A 99 8.46 -7.76 21.52
C LYS A 99 8.78 -6.27 21.67
N MET A 100 7.83 -5.41 21.33
CA MET A 100 7.88 -3.97 21.57
C MET A 100 7.27 -3.58 22.92
N GLY A 101 6.83 -4.55 23.74
CA GLY A 101 6.14 -4.29 25.01
C GLY A 101 4.87 -3.47 24.84
N GLY A 102 4.19 -3.63 23.71
CA GLY A 102 3.06 -2.80 23.35
C GLY A 102 1.74 -3.27 23.94
N THR A 103 0.80 -2.33 24.04
CA THR A 103 -0.58 -2.54 24.48
C THR A 103 -1.46 -2.80 23.27
N TRP A 104 -2.29 -3.83 23.36
CA TRP A 104 -3.28 -4.13 22.33
C TRP A 104 -4.57 -3.34 22.57
N ILE A 105 -5.06 -2.66 21.53
CA ILE A 105 -6.37 -2.03 21.48
C ILE A 105 -7.19 -2.83 20.46
N PRO A 106 -8.22 -3.58 20.89
CA PRO A 106 -8.96 -4.49 20.02
C PRO A 106 -9.77 -3.75 18.97
N ALA A 107 -9.64 -4.16 17.71
CA ALA A 107 -10.49 -3.73 16.60
C ALA A 107 -10.68 -4.87 15.59
N ALA A 108 -11.93 -5.16 15.22
CA ALA A 108 -12.20 -6.00 14.07
C ALA A 108 -11.95 -5.21 12.78
N PRO A 109 -11.58 -5.86 11.67
CA PRO A 109 -11.53 -5.18 10.38
C PRO A 109 -12.87 -4.51 10.07
N GLY A 110 -12.84 -3.21 9.79
CA GLY A 110 -14.02 -2.38 9.56
C GLY A 110 -14.43 -1.52 10.76
N THR A 111 -13.98 -1.83 11.98
CA THR A 111 -14.33 -1.06 13.21
C THR A 111 -13.27 -0.03 13.59
N GLU A 112 -12.15 0.05 12.87
CA GLU A 112 -11.04 0.94 13.19
C GLU A 112 -11.47 2.40 13.28
N THR A 113 -12.42 2.84 12.46
CA THR A 113 -12.98 4.20 12.48
C THR A 113 -13.61 4.55 13.84
N GLU A 114 -14.35 3.63 14.45
CA GLU A 114 -14.93 3.80 15.79
C GLU A 114 -13.84 3.83 16.87
N ILE A 115 -12.91 2.88 16.80
CA ILE A 115 -11.84 2.76 17.79
C ILE A 115 -10.91 3.98 17.76
N LEU A 116 -10.62 4.55 16.58
CA LEU A 116 -9.90 5.82 16.44
C LEU A 116 -10.64 7.01 17.06
N GLY A 117 -11.97 6.93 17.18
CA GLY A 117 -12.81 7.91 17.87
C GLY A 117 -12.85 7.75 19.39
N SER A 118 -12.35 6.64 19.94
CA SER A 118 -12.48 6.28 21.35
C SER A 118 -11.56 7.07 22.29
N VAL A 119 -11.88 7.00 23.59
CA VAL A 119 -11.03 7.53 24.67
C VAL A 119 -9.70 6.78 24.78
N ASP A 120 -9.67 5.48 24.48
CA ASP A 120 -8.46 4.67 24.56
C ASP A 120 -7.45 5.06 23.47
N ALA A 121 -7.93 5.31 22.24
CA ALA A 121 -7.09 5.81 21.16
C ALA A 121 -6.54 7.22 21.46
N ALA A 122 -7.34 8.08 22.10
CA ALA A 122 -6.87 9.39 22.54
C ALA A 122 -5.83 9.29 23.66
N ALA A 123 -6.05 8.42 24.65
CA ALA A 123 -5.11 8.17 25.74
C ALA A 123 -3.79 7.56 25.24
N ALA A 124 -3.81 6.80 24.14
CA ALA A 124 -2.60 6.31 23.49
C ALA A 124 -1.74 7.41 22.85
N LEU A 125 -2.24 8.67 22.78
CA LEU A 125 -1.59 9.79 22.09
C LEU A 125 -1.59 11.11 22.89
N ASP A 126 -1.96 11.11 24.17
CA ASP A 126 -2.12 12.32 24.99
C ASP A 126 -0.82 13.07 25.38
N GLY A 127 0.36 12.56 24.98
CA GLY A 127 1.66 13.13 25.32
C GLY A 127 2.22 14.04 24.23
N GLU A 128 2.87 15.14 24.60
CA GLU A 128 3.57 16.01 23.64
C GLU A 128 4.64 15.23 22.86
N GLY A 129 4.62 15.34 21.53
CA GLY A 129 5.52 14.57 20.65
C GLY A 129 5.10 13.12 20.42
N SER A 130 3.87 12.74 20.80
CA SER A 130 3.30 11.45 20.43
C SER A 130 3.16 11.30 18.91
N VAL A 131 3.27 10.06 18.43
CA VAL A 131 3.25 9.74 17.00
C VAL A 131 2.12 8.75 16.69
N LEU A 132 1.35 9.07 15.65
CA LEU A 132 0.40 8.15 15.05
C LEU A 132 1.02 7.60 13.75
N LEU A 133 1.33 6.31 13.72
CA LEU A 133 1.77 5.60 12.51
C LEU A 133 0.60 4.84 11.90
N VAL A 134 0.25 5.20 10.67
CA VAL A 134 -0.74 4.48 9.86
C VAL A 134 -0.04 3.69 8.76
N GLY A 135 -0.39 2.41 8.64
CA GLY A 135 0.06 1.55 7.55
C GLY A 135 -0.87 1.62 6.35
N GLU A 136 -0.40 1.10 5.22
CA GLU A 136 -1.17 1.10 3.97
C GLU A 136 -2.50 0.34 4.04
N ARG A 137 -2.61 -0.67 4.91
CA ARG A 137 -3.84 -1.47 5.03
C ARG A 137 -5.03 -0.67 5.53
N LEU A 138 -4.79 0.43 6.24
CA LEU A 138 -5.85 1.31 6.70
C LEU A 138 -6.65 1.94 5.55
N ALA A 139 -6.08 1.98 4.33
CA ALA A 139 -6.76 2.41 3.12
C ALA A 139 -7.98 1.56 2.74
N THR A 140 -8.04 0.31 3.22
CA THR A 140 -9.12 -0.64 2.94
C THR A 140 -10.31 -0.50 3.90
N VAL A 141 -10.20 0.37 4.92
CA VAL A 141 -11.27 0.64 5.89
C VAL A 141 -11.89 2.01 5.59
N PRO A 142 -13.13 2.07 5.09
CA PRO A 142 -13.80 3.33 4.77
C PRO A 142 -13.80 4.32 5.95
N GLY A 143 -13.39 5.56 5.70
CA GLY A 143 -13.34 6.62 6.72
C GLY A 143 -12.20 6.52 7.73
N ALA A 144 -11.44 5.43 7.79
CA ALA A 144 -10.43 5.25 8.84
C ALA A 144 -9.24 6.23 8.71
N LEU A 145 -8.83 6.58 7.50
CA LEU A 145 -7.79 7.61 7.30
C LEU A 145 -8.26 9.02 7.66
N ALA A 146 -9.55 9.31 7.49
CA ALA A 146 -10.16 10.55 7.99
C ALA A 146 -10.19 10.56 9.53
N ALA A 147 -10.60 9.43 10.15
CA ALA A 147 -10.59 9.28 11.60
C ALA A 147 -9.18 9.38 12.21
N ALA A 148 -8.17 8.80 11.55
CA ALA A 148 -6.77 8.93 11.95
C ALA A 148 -6.27 10.37 11.87
N THR A 149 -6.66 11.09 10.81
CA THR A 149 -6.36 12.53 10.66
C THR A 149 -7.00 13.35 11.79
N ALA A 150 -8.29 13.12 12.06
CA ALA A 150 -9.02 13.79 13.13
C ALA A 150 -8.47 13.46 14.52
N LEU A 151 -8.05 12.22 14.77
CA LEU A 151 -7.41 11.82 16.01
C LEU A 151 -6.09 12.55 16.21
N ALA A 152 -5.23 12.59 15.20
CA ALA A 152 -3.96 13.31 15.25
C ALA A 152 -4.15 14.81 15.54
N GLU A 153 -5.14 15.45 14.90
CA GLU A 153 -5.49 16.85 15.16
C GLU A 153 -5.98 17.09 16.59
N ARG A 154 -6.86 16.21 17.08
CA ARG A 154 -7.46 16.31 18.41
C ARG A 154 -6.42 16.11 19.53
N THR A 155 -5.42 15.25 19.32
CA THR A 155 -4.40 14.94 20.33
C THR A 155 -3.11 15.75 20.14
N GLY A 156 -2.93 16.43 19.00
CA GLY A 156 -1.68 17.08 18.64
C GLY A 156 -0.56 16.12 18.25
N ALA A 157 -0.87 14.84 18.01
CA ALA A 157 0.11 13.84 17.61
C ALA A 157 0.59 14.07 16.17
N THR A 158 1.86 13.77 15.90
CA THR A 158 2.37 13.81 14.51
C THR A 158 1.92 12.55 13.78
N LEU A 159 1.21 12.72 12.66
CA LEU A 159 0.74 11.63 11.82
C LEU A 159 1.78 11.29 10.74
N ALA A 160 2.10 10.01 10.58
CA ALA A 160 2.91 9.52 9.48
C ALA A 160 2.34 8.25 8.86
N TRP A 161 2.56 8.12 7.56
CA TRP A 161 2.16 6.97 6.76
C TRP A 161 3.39 6.13 6.40
N VAL A 162 3.28 4.82 6.63
CA VAL A 162 4.33 3.86 6.29
C VAL A 162 3.81 2.93 5.18
N PRO A 163 4.27 3.10 3.93
CA PRO A 163 3.99 2.14 2.87
C PRO A 163 4.74 0.84 3.12
N ARG A 164 4.22 -0.26 2.58
CA ARG A 164 4.93 -1.55 2.62
C ARG A 164 6.00 -1.63 1.53
N ARG A 165 5.73 -1.10 0.33
CA ARG A 165 6.67 -1.20 -0.81
C ARG A 165 7.60 0.01 -0.88
N ALA A 166 8.89 -0.24 -1.08
CA ALA A 166 9.95 0.78 -1.07
C ALA A 166 9.76 1.92 -2.10
N GLY A 167 9.06 1.67 -3.20
CA GLY A 167 8.85 2.64 -4.28
C GLY A 167 7.64 3.57 -4.11
N GLU A 168 6.70 3.27 -3.20
CA GLU A 168 5.41 3.95 -3.16
C GLU A 168 5.53 5.42 -2.77
N ARG A 169 6.35 5.72 -1.76
CA ARG A 169 6.55 7.11 -1.36
C ARG A 169 7.18 7.92 -2.49
N GLY A 170 8.15 7.37 -3.20
CA GLY A 170 8.75 8.02 -4.38
C GLY A 170 7.77 8.18 -5.54
N ALA A 171 6.86 7.23 -5.74
CA ALA A 171 5.82 7.33 -6.75
C ALA A 171 4.79 8.42 -6.43
N LEU A 172 4.44 8.56 -5.15
CA LEU A 172 3.60 9.65 -4.65
C LEU A 172 4.27 11.02 -4.87
N GLU A 173 5.54 11.19 -4.48
CA GLU A 173 6.27 12.45 -4.71
C GLU A 173 6.38 12.79 -6.21
N ALA A 174 6.50 11.77 -7.05
CA ALA A 174 6.55 11.91 -8.50
C ALA A 174 5.17 12.13 -9.17
N GLY A 175 4.07 12.18 -8.41
CA GLY A 175 2.73 12.40 -8.96
C GLY A 175 2.21 11.25 -9.82
N ALA A 176 2.60 10.00 -9.53
CA ALA A 176 2.09 8.81 -10.21
C ALA A 176 0.72 8.37 -9.64
N LEU A 177 -0.17 9.33 -9.41
CA LEU A 177 -1.50 9.14 -8.85
C LEU A 177 -2.49 10.06 -9.57
N TYR A 178 -3.70 9.57 -9.82
CA TYR A 178 -4.66 10.22 -10.72
C TYR A 178 -5.09 11.63 -10.29
N ASN A 179 -5.11 11.92 -8.98
CA ASN A 179 -5.49 13.20 -8.42
C ASN A 179 -4.30 14.13 -8.11
N LEU A 180 -3.07 13.72 -8.44
CA LEU A 180 -1.85 14.39 -7.99
C LEU A 180 -0.78 14.50 -9.08
N LEU A 181 -0.21 15.69 -9.20
CA LEU A 181 0.93 16.02 -10.04
C LEU A 181 2.23 16.07 -9.19
N PRO A 182 3.43 16.00 -9.81
CA PRO A 182 4.70 15.97 -9.08
C PRO A 182 4.84 17.07 -8.03
N GLY A 183 5.48 16.73 -6.90
CA GLY A 183 5.73 17.68 -5.81
C GLY A 183 4.50 18.02 -4.96
N GLY A 184 3.43 17.24 -5.04
CA GLY A 184 2.20 17.45 -4.25
C GLY A 184 1.20 18.45 -4.85
N ARG A 185 1.34 18.73 -6.14
CA ARG A 185 0.46 19.61 -6.92
C ARG A 185 -0.92 18.96 -7.12
N PRO A 186 -2.05 19.53 -6.67
CA PRO A 186 -3.37 18.92 -6.93
C PRO A 186 -3.70 18.95 -8.42
N ALA A 187 -4.05 17.81 -9.02
CA ALA A 187 -4.35 17.75 -10.46
C ALA A 187 -5.58 18.60 -10.84
N GLY A 188 -6.53 18.76 -9.92
CA GLY A 188 -7.70 19.62 -10.08
C GLY A 188 -7.41 21.13 -10.04
N ASP A 189 -6.25 21.55 -9.53
CA ASP A 189 -5.90 22.97 -9.41
C ASP A 189 -5.34 23.52 -10.75
N ALA A 190 -5.96 24.58 -11.27
CA ALA A 190 -5.58 25.16 -12.55
C ALA A 190 -4.19 25.83 -12.52
N GLY A 191 -3.81 26.44 -11.40
CA GLY A 191 -2.49 27.04 -11.23
C GLY A 191 -1.39 25.98 -11.17
N ALA A 192 -1.65 24.87 -10.47
CA ALA A 192 -0.75 23.73 -10.39
C ALA A 192 -0.55 23.07 -11.77
N ARG A 193 -1.61 22.95 -12.57
CA ARG A 193 -1.50 22.48 -13.97
C ARG A 193 -0.70 23.44 -14.84
N ALA A 194 -0.95 24.75 -14.74
CA ALA A 194 -0.23 25.74 -15.53
C ALA A 194 1.27 25.80 -15.19
N ASP A 195 1.61 25.73 -13.91
CA ASP A 195 3.01 25.66 -13.42
C ASP A 195 3.76 24.45 -13.98
N LEU A 196 3.12 23.26 -13.93
CA LEU A 196 3.71 22.05 -14.47
C LEU A 196 3.78 22.05 -16.00
N ALA A 197 2.73 22.55 -16.69
CA ALA A 197 2.71 22.68 -18.14
C ALA A 197 3.87 23.55 -18.65
N ALA A 198 4.12 24.68 -17.98
CA ALA A 198 5.24 25.56 -18.28
C ALA A 198 6.59 24.86 -18.10
N THR A 199 6.75 24.09 -17.00
CA THR A 199 7.99 23.33 -16.74
C THR A 199 8.21 22.22 -17.76
N TRP A 200 7.15 21.51 -18.15
CA TRP A 200 7.20 20.46 -19.16
C TRP A 200 7.18 20.97 -20.60
N GLN A 201 7.04 22.28 -20.81
CA GLN A 201 6.97 22.92 -22.11
C GLN A 201 5.86 22.36 -23.01
N VAL A 202 4.69 22.14 -22.41
CA VAL A 202 3.47 21.70 -23.10
C VAL A 202 2.39 22.77 -22.96
N ASP A 203 1.49 22.87 -23.94
CA ASP A 203 0.46 23.91 -23.95
C ASP A 203 -0.52 23.79 -22.77
N ALA A 204 -0.91 22.56 -22.44
CA ALA A 204 -1.82 22.27 -21.34
C ALA A 204 -1.65 20.83 -20.84
N LEU A 205 -2.10 20.61 -19.61
CA LEU A 205 -2.29 19.28 -19.04
C LEU A 205 -3.78 18.94 -18.98
N PRO A 206 -4.15 17.64 -18.94
CA PRO A 206 -5.54 17.22 -18.82
C PRO A 206 -6.22 17.88 -17.61
N GLY A 207 -7.36 18.54 -17.86
CA GLY A 207 -8.13 19.24 -16.83
C GLY A 207 -9.09 18.32 -16.06
N ASP A 208 -9.48 17.21 -16.68
CA ASP A 208 -10.39 16.23 -16.08
C ASP A 208 -9.68 15.38 -15.02
N THR A 209 -10.46 14.91 -14.05
CA THR A 209 -9.95 13.96 -13.07
C THR A 209 -9.80 12.60 -13.75
N GLY A 210 -8.61 12.01 -13.68
CA GLY A 210 -8.36 10.68 -14.22
C GLY A 210 -9.06 9.58 -13.42
N LEU A 211 -9.05 8.36 -13.97
CA LEU A 211 -9.50 7.17 -13.27
C LEU A 211 -8.45 6.75 -12.22
N ASP A 212 -8.91 6.32 -11.05
CA ASP A 212 -8.05 5.62 -10.09
C ASP A 212 -7.75 4.19 -10.55
N GLY A 213 -6.88 3.46 -9.85
CA GLY A 213 -6.51 2.10 -10.23
C GLY A 213 -7.71 1.15 -10.46
N ALA A 214 -8.71 1.20 -9.58
CA ALA A 214 -9.93 0.39 -9.72
C ALA A 214 -10.76 0.82 -10.95
N GLY A 215 -10.90 2.12 -11.18
CA GLY A 215 -11.55 2.67 -12.37
C GLY A 215 -10.84 2.31 -13.67
N ILE A 216 -9.49 2.32 -13.69
CA ILE A 216 -8.70 1.89 -14.86
C ILE A 216 -8.98 0.43 -15.19
N ILE A 217 -8.95 -0.45 -14.17
CA ILE A 217 -9.25 -1.88 -14.36
C ILE A 217 -10.69 -2.09 -14.82
N ALA A 218 -11.67 -1.44 -14.20
CA ALA A 218 -13.07 -1.57 -14.57
C ALA A 218 -13.33 -1.09 -16.02
N ALA A 219 -12.75 0.05 -16.42
CA ALA A 219 -12.87 0.58 -17.77
C ALA A 219 -12.19 -0.31 -18.82
N ALA A 220 -11.05 -0.92 -18.49
CA ALA A 220 -10.39 -1.89 -19.37
C ALA A 220 -11.21 -3.19 -19.49
N ALA A 221 -11.72 -3.72 -18.37
CA ALA A 221 -12.56 -4.92 -18.36
C ALA A 221 -13.89 -4.72 -19.11
N SER A 222 -14.45 -3.51 -19.11
CA SER A 222 -15.65 -3.17 -19.89
C SER A 222 -15.38 -2.90 -21.38
N GLY A 223 -14.12 -2.68 -21.75
CA GLY A 223 -13.70 -2.28 -23.10
C GLY A 223 -13.82 -0.77 -23.37
N GLU A 224 -14.15 0.05 -22.36
CA GLU A 224 -14.11 1.51 -22.46
C GLU A 224 -12.66 2.03 -22.62
N LEU A 225 -11.71 1.37 -21.95
CA LEU A 225 -10.29 1.67 -22.06
C LEU A 225 -9.57 0.58 -22.87
N GLY A 226 -9.12 0.94 -24.07
CA GLY A 226 -8.60 -0.03 -25.04
C GLY A 226 -7.13 -0.44 -24.86
N ALA A 227 -6.35 0.22 -24.00
CA ALA A 227 -4.93 -0.09 -23.85
C ALA A 227 -4.38 0.22 -22.45
N LEU A 228 -3.48 -0.63 -21.95
CA LEU A 228 -2.82 -0.49 -20.65
C LEU A 228 -1.29 -0.46 -20.82
N VAL A 229 -0.63 0.47 -20.13
CA VAL A 229 0.83 0.46 -19.94
C VAL A 229 1.10 0.08 -18.49
N VAL A 230 1.65 -1.10 -18.27
CA VAL A 230 1.77 -1.72 -16.95
C VAL A 230 3.23 -2.00 -16.62
N GLY A 231 3.68 -1.64 -15.42
CA GLY A 231 5.01 -2.00 -14.95
C GLY A 231 5.06 -2.17 -13.43
N GLY A 232 5.62 -3.30 -12.97
CA GLY A 232 5.81 -3.57 -11.55
C GLY A 232 4.52 -3.81 -10.75
N VAL A 233 3.46 -4.28 -11.41
CA VAL A 233 2.16 -4.65 -10.82
C VAL A 233 1.76 -6.03 -11.33
N ASP A 234 1.28 -6.92 -10.46
CA ASP A 234 0.67 -8.20 -10.85
C ASP A 234 -0.86 -8.11 -10.67
N ALA A 235 -1.67 -8.73 -11.53
CA ALA A 235 -3.13 -8.72 -11.39
C ALA A 235 -3.58 -9.23 -10.01
N SER A 236 -2.85 -10.21 -9.46
CA SER A 236 -3.14 -10.77 -8.14
C SER A 236 -2.91 -9.80 -6.99
N ASP A 237 -2.10 -8.75 -7.17
CA ASP A 237 -1.88 -7.73 -6.15
C ASP A 237 -3.16 -6.92 -5.90
N LEU A 238 -3.99 -6.72 -6.93
CA LEU A 238 -5.18 -5.85 -6.87
C LEU A 238 -6.36 -6.47 -6.14
N GLY A 239 -6.33 -7.79 -5.88
CA GLY A 239 -7.35 -8.49 -5.09
C GLY A 239 -8.70 -8.67 -5.78
N ASP A 240 -8.79 -8.39 -7.08
CA ASP A 240 -10.01 -8.50 -7.89
C ASP A 240 -9.74 -9.36 -9.14
N GLY A 241 -10.69 -10.24 -9.46
CA GLY A 241 -10.70 -11.01 -10.71
C GLY A 241 -10.80 -10.13 -11.95
N ALA A 242 -11.44 -8.96 -11.86
CA ALA A 242 -11.57 -8.01 -12.97
C ALA A 242 -10.22 -7.54 -13.51
N ALA A 243 -9.14 -7.60 -12.72
CA ALA A 243 -7.79 -7.30 -13.21
C ALA A 243 -7.33 -8.27 -14.29
N TYR A 244 -7.69 -9.56 -14.19
CA TYR A 244 -7.38 -10.53 -15.24
C TYR A 244 -8.22 -10.27 -16.49
N ASP A 245 -9.53 -10.02 -16.33
CA ASP A 245 -10.42 -9.67 -17.45
C ASP A 245 -9.96 -8.40 -18.19
N ALA A 246 -9.47 -7.40 -17.46
CA ALA A 246 -8.92 -6.17 -18.01
C ALA A 246 -7.68 -6.44 -18.87
N LEU A 247 -6.77 -7.28 -18.38
CA LEU A 247 -5.55 -7.64 -19.11
C LEU A 247 -5.85 -8.45 -20.38
N GLU A 248 -6.86 -9.31 -20.36
CA GLU A 248 -7.25 -10.10 -21.54
C GLU A 248 -7.96 -9.26 -22.62
N ARG A 249 -8.61 -8.16 -22.24
CA ARG A 249 -9.42 -7.33 -23.16
C ARG A 249 -8.68 -6.13 -23.73
N ALA A 250 -7.81 -5.49 -22.95
CA ALA A 250 -7.07 -4.32 -23.39
C ALA A 250 -5.83 -4.71 -24.19
N PHE A 251 -5.34 -3.80 -25.04
CA PHE A 251 -3.99 -3.92 -25.60
C PHE A 251 -2.95 -3.59 -24.52
N VAL A 252 -2.16 -4.58 -24.11
CA VAL A 252 -1.27 -4.47 -22.95
C VAL A 252 0.20 -4.33 -23.37
N VAL A 253 0.81 -3.21 -22.97
CA VAL A 253 2.26 -3.00 -23.00
C VAL A 253 2.83 -3.18 -21.60
N SER A 254 3.60 -4.25 -21.41
CA SER A 254 4.21 -4.60 -20.13
C SER A 254 5.69 -4.21 -20.09
N LEU A 255 6.06 -3.29 -19.19
CA LEU A 255 7.45 -2.97 -18.84
C LEU A 255 7.84 -3.83 -17.64
N GLU A 256 8.56 -4.92 -17.88
CA GLU A 256 8.77 -5.94 -16.86
C GLU A 256 10.13 -6.62 -17.01
N TYR A 257 10.69 -7.11 -15.91
CA TYR A 257 11.99 -7.81 -15.93
C TYR A 257 11.90 -9.29 -15.55
N ARG A 258 10.71 -9.79 -15.21
CA ARG A 258 10.44 -11.22 -14.96
C ARG A 258 9.03 -11.61 -15.42
N PRO A 259 8.79 -12.89 -15.74
CA PRO A 259 7.43 -13.36 -16.01
C PRO A 259 6.46 -13.08 -14.85
N SER A 260 5.26 -12.62 -15.19
CA SER A 260 4.13 -12.30 -14.30
C SER A 260 2.79 -12.62 -14.97
N SER A 261 1.68 -12.47 -14.23
CA SER A 261 0.34 -12.56 -14.81
C SER A 261 0.12 -11.53 -15.94
N VAL A 262 0.73 -10.35 -15.82
CA VAL A 262 0.67 -9.29 -16.84
C VAL A 262 1.40 -9.71 -18.10
N THR A 263 2.63 -10.21 -18.00
CA THR A 263 3.38 -10.64 -19.20
C THR A 263 2.73 -11.80 -19.93
N ALA A 264 1.95 -12.63 -19.23
CA ALA A 264 1.24 -13.76 -19.83
C ALA A 264 0.06 -13.32 -20.71
N ALA A 265 -0.53 -12.16 -20.41
CA ALA A 265 -1.62 -11.56 -21.17
C ALA A 265 -1.16 -10.40 -22.08
N ALA A 266 0.11 -9.99 -22.03
CA ALA A 266 0.61 -8.82 -22.73
C ALA A 266 0.76 -9.03 -24.24
N ASP A 267 0.29 -8.06 -25.04
CA ASP A 267 0.58 -7.99 -26.48
C ASP A 267 2.04 -7.62 -26.75
N VAL A 268 2.62 -6.77 -25.91
CA VAL A 268 4.00 -6.32 -26.01
C VAL A 268 4.67 -6.40 -24.63
N VAL A 269 5.80 -7.11 -24.56
CA VAL A 269 6.67 -7.11 -23.38
C VAL A 269 7.96 -6.38 -23.71
N LEU A 270 8.25 -5.32 -22.94
CA LEU A 270 9.46 -4.51 -23.04
C LEU A 270 10.35 -4.79 -21.81
N PRO A 271 11.44 -5.54 -21.96
CA PRO A 271 12.35 -5.84 -20.86
C PRO A 271 12.99 -4.57 -20.30
N VAL A 272 12.87 -4.38 -18.98
CA VAL A 272 13.53 -3.26 -18.26
C VAL A 272 14.58 -3.77 -17.28
N ALA A 273 15.55 -2.93 -16.93
CA ALA A 273 16.59 -3.27 -15.97
C ALA A 273 16.03 -3.39 -14.54
N PRO A 274 16.36 -4.45 -13.77
CA PRO A 274 16.06 -4.51 -12.34
C PRO A 274 16.86 -3.47 -11.56
N HIS A 275 16.49 -3.22 -10.29
CA HIS A 275 17.12 -2.19 -9.46
C HIS A 275 18.64 -2.40 -9.26
N ALA A 276 19.14 -3.64 -9.28
CA ALA A 276 20.56 -3.93 -9.16
C ALA A 276 21.38 -3.49 -10.40
N GLU A 277 20.71 -3.33 -11.55
CA GLU A 277 21.33 -3.06 -12.84
C GLU A 277 21.09 -1.62 -13.34
N LYS A 278 20.41 -0.79 -12.54
CA LYS A 278 20.17 0.63 -12.87
C LYS A 278 20.47 1.51 -11.68
N ALA A 279 20.85 2.76 -11.95
CA ALA A 279 20.91 3.79 -10.92
C ALA A 279 19.54 4.43 -10.73
N GLY A 280 19.30 4.99 -9.54
CA GLY A 280 18.04 5.65 -9.25
C GLY A 280 17.97 6.18 -7.84
N THR A 281 16.74 6.41 -7.40
CA THR A 281 16.44 6.99 -6.09
C THR A 281 15.20 6.33 -5.51
N PHE A 282 15.27 5.95 -4.23
CA PHE A 282 14.09 5.71 -3.42
C PHE A 282 13.81 6.91 -2.53
N VAL A 283 12.53 7.10 -2.19
CA VAL A 283 12.13 7.99 -1.09
C VAL A 283 11.62 7.09 0.01
N ASP A 284 12.25 7.10 1.17
CA ASP A 284 11.77 6.30 2.29
C ASP A 284 10.51 6.91 2.92
N TRP A 285 9.89 6.21 3.86
CA TRP A 285 8.64 6.64 4.50
C TRP A 285 8.78 7.97 5.28
N GLU A 286 9.99 8.39 5.67
CA GLU A 286 10.24 9.70 6.29
C GLU A 286 10.11 10.84 5.26
N GLY A 287 10.03 10.52 3.96
CA GLY A 287 10.17 11.48 2.87
C GLY A 287 11.64 11.76 2.52
N ARG A 288 12.58 10.91 2.94
CA ARG A 288 14.02 11.12 2.68
C ARG A 288 14.44 10.51 1.36
N VAL A 289 15.10 11.32 0.55
CA VAL A 289 15.70 10.91 -0.73
C VAL A 289 16.94 10.05 -0.48
N ARG A 290 16.99 8.87 -1.11
CA ARG A 290 18.09 7.88 -1.00
C ARG A 290 18.54 7.46 -2.40
N PRO A 291 19.60 8.07 -2.95
CA PRO A 291 20.15 7.68 -4.24
C PRO A 291 20.91 6.34 -4.13
N PHE A 292 20.96 5.60 -5.23
CA PHE A 292 21.75 4.39 -5.38
C PHE A 292 22.35 4.31 -6.78
N ALA A 293 23.52 3.68 -6.87
CA ALA A 293 24.18 3.38 -8.14
C ALA A 293 23.79 1.98 -8.63
N ALA A 294 23.98 1.72 -9.93
CA ALA A 294 23.92 0.37 -10.45
C ALA A 294 25.04 -0.47 -9.81
N ALA A 295 24.70 -1.67 -9.36
CA ALA A 295 25.64 -2.63 -8.78
C ALA A 295 26.16 -3.62 -9.83
N LEU A 296 25.37 -3.89 -10.87
CA LEU A 296 25.67 -4.81 -11.97
C LEU A 296 25.60 -4.07 -13.31
N GLU A 297 26.45 -4.46 -14.25
CA GLU A 297 26.39 -3.96 -15.62
C GLU A 297 25.34 -4.73 -16.43
N THR A 298 24.63 -4.03 -17.30
CA THR A 298 23.59 -4.61 -18.16
C THR A 298 23.48 -3.84 -19.48
N ASN A 299 22.92 -4.48 -20.50
CA ASN A 299 22.42 -3.81 -21.70
C ASN A 299 20.92 -3.50 -21.61
N ALA A 300 20.23 -3.97 -20.56
CA ALA A 300 18.83 -3.65 -20.32
C ALA A 300 18.64 -2.15 -20.04
N LEU A 301 17.52 -1.59 -20.51
CA LEU A 301 17.21 -0.18 -20.34
C LEU A 301 16.38 0.06 -19.09
N SER A 302 16.57 1.20 -18.45
CA SER A 302 15.66 1.64 -17.37
C SER A 302 14.28 1.98 -17.94
N ASP A 303 13.23 1.83 -17.13
CA ASP A 303 11.84 2.13 -17.51
C ASP A 303 11.68 3.53 -18.11
N TYR A 304 12.33 4.53 -17.51
CA TYR A 304 12.26 5.91 -17.99
C TYR A 304 12.86 6.07 -19.40
N ARG A 305 13.87 5.27 -19.77
CA ARG A 305 14.46 5.26 -21.11
C ARG A 305 13.53 4.58 -22.12
N VAL A 306 12.92 3.47 -21.73
CA VAL A 306 11.93 2.78 -22.57
C VAL A 306 10.74 3.70 -22.85
N LEU A 307 10.22 4.39 -21.83
CA LEU A 307 9.14 5.37 -22.00
C LEU A 307 9.55 6.57 -22.86
N ASP A 308 10.79 7.06 -22.76
CA ASP A 308 11.32 8.12 -23.62
C ASP A 308 11.42 7.69 -25.09
N MET A 309 11.83 6.44 -25.34
CA MET A 309 11.86 5.86 -26.68
C MET A 309 10.46 5.68 -27.25
N LEU A 310 9.52 5.13 -26.46
CA LEU A 310 8.12 5.00 -26.87
C LEU A 310 7.48 6.37 -27.17
N ALA A 311 7.74 7.38 -26.32
CA ALA A 311 7.26 8.74 -26.58
C ALA A 311 7.82 9.29 -27.90
N SER A 312 9.10 9.04 -28.18
CA SER A 312 9.75 9.49 -29.41
C SER A 312 9.14 8.85 -30.66
N GLU A 313 8.83 7.54 -30.62
CA GLU A 313 8.13 6.84 -31.71
C GLU A 313 6.70 7.37 -31.91
N LEU A 314 6.06 7.86 -30.85
CA LEU A 314 4.75 8.52 -30.90
C LEU A 314 4.84 10.00 -31.32
N GLY A 315 6.04 10.52 -31.59
CA GLY A 315 6.25 11.91 -32.01
C GLY A 315 6.31 12.94 -30.86
N HIS A 316 6.52 12.48 -29.63
CA HIS A 316 6.61 13.32 -28.43
C HIS A 316 8.02 13.35 -27.85
N PHE A 317 8.41 14.51 -27.29
CA PHE A 317 9.63 14.63 -26.51
C PHE A 317 9.33 14.50 -25.01
N LEU A 318 9.76 13.40 -24.38
CA LEU A 318 9.55 13.17 -22.94
C LEU A 318 10.62 13.84 -22.07
N GLY A 319 11.85 13.98 -22.57
CA GLY A 319 12.97 14.54 -21.81
C GLY A 319 13.52 13.60 -20.74
N ALA A 320 13.44 12.28 -20.96
CA ALA A 320 13.91 11.26 -20.03
C ALA A 320 15.03 10.41 -20.66
N ARG A 321 16.03 11.05 -21.28
CA ARG A 321 17.15 10.36 -21.95
C ARG A 321 18.28 9.92 -21.04
N SER A 322 18.33 10.47 -19.84
CA SER A 322 19.26 10.07 -18.80
C SER A 322 18.63 10.25 -17.43
N LEU A 323 19.18 9.56 -16.44
CA LEU A 323 18.77 9.74 -15.05
C LEU A 323 18.99 11.20 -14.59
N GLU A 324 20.08 11.83 -15.04
CA GLU A 324 20.40 13.23 -14.73
C GLU A 324 19.30 14.18 -15.23
N GLN A 325 18.78 13.99 -16.45
CA GLN A 325 17.67 14.82 -16.96
C GLN A 325 16.42 14.69 -16.10
N VAL A 326 16.05 13.44 -15.75
CA VAL A 326 14.89 13.17 -14.89
C VAL A 326 15.08 13.81 -13.51
N GLN A 327 16.26 13.68 -12.91
CA GLN A 327 16.55 14.23 -11.59
C GLN A 327 16.60 15.76 -11.59
N THR A 328 17.19 16.37 -12.62
CA THR A 328 17.24 17.82 -12.76
C THR A 328 15.84 18.40 -12.90
N GLU A 329 15.00 17.85 -13.78
CA GLU A 329 13.63 18.34 -13.97
C GLU A 329 12.80 18.20 -12.67
N MET A 330 12.88 17.06 -11.99
CA MET A 330 12.23 16.86 -10.69
C MET A 330 12.72 17.84 -9.61
N SER A 331 14.03 18.11 -9.58
CA SER A 331 14.63 19.04 -8.61
C SER A 331 14.23 20.49 -8.89
N THR A 332 14.15 20.88 -10.17
CA THR A 332 13.68 22.19 -10.61
C THR A 332 12.21 22.42 -10.25
N LEU A 333 11.36 21.39 -10.37
CA LEU A 333 9.94 21.48 -10.01
C LEU A 333 9.73 21.79 -8.53
N GLY A 334 10.51 21.14 -7.65
CA GLY A 334 10.37 21.30 -6.21
C GLY A 334 8.97 20.96 -5.65
N PRO A 335 8.77 21.16 -4.35
CA PRO A 335 7.47 20.99 -3.72
C PRO A 335 6.50 22.11 -4.13
N TRP A 336 5.22 21.77 -4.25
CA TRP A 336 4.14 22.72 -4.48
C TRP A 336 4.04 23.73 -3.32
N SER A 337 3.96 25.02 -3.66
CA SER A 337 3.83 26.12 -2.69
C SER A 337 2.41 26.67 -2.55
N GLY A 338 1.48 26.26 -3.43
CA GLY A 338 0.08 26.65 -3.36
C GLY A 338 -0.73 25.81 -2.37
N ALA A 339 -2.06 25.85 -2.50
CA ALA A 339 -2.96 25.10 -1.64
C ALA A 339 -2.73 23.59 -1.79
N ARG A 340 -2.66 22.89 -0.65
CA ARG A 340 -2.67 21.41 -0.61
C ARG A 340 -4.06 20.88 -0.95
N ALA A 341 -4.12 19.61 -1.34
CA ALA A 341 -5.39 18.90 -1.51
C ALA A 341 -6.22 18.88 -0.22
N SER A 342 -7.54 18.76 -0.36
CA SER A 342 -8.44 18.62 0.77
C SER A 342 -8.27 17.27 1.48
N LYS A 343 -8.39 17.29 2.80
CA LYS A 343 -8.39 16.07 3.64
C LYS A 343 -9.61 15.20 3.33
N PRO A 344 -9.53 13.88 3.50
CA PRO A 344 -10.67 13.00 3.35
C PRO A 344 -11.77 13.38 4.37
N ALA A 345 -13.02 13.28 3.94
CA ALA A 345 -14.17 13.45 4.83
C ALA A 345 -14.42 12.17 5.62
N ALA A 346 -14.97 12.30 6.83
CA ALA A 346 -15.43 11.15 7.58
C ALA A 346 -16.58 10.46 6.82
N LEU A 347 -16.42 9.17 6.54
CA LEU A 347 -17.48 8.31 6.03
C LEU A 347 -17.96 7.39 7.15
N PRO A 348 -19.26 7.11 7.26
CA PRO A 348 -19.75 6.10 8.17
C PRO A 348 -19.17 4.73 7.77
N ALA A 349 -18.44 4.10 8.68
CA ALA A 349 -17.98 2.74 8.47
C ALA A 349 -19.17 1.77 8.57
N GLN A 350 -19.28 0.84 7.62
CA GLN A 350 -20.17 -0.30 7.77
C GLN A 350 -19.44 -1.39 8.53
N VAL A 351 -19.88 -1.66 9.75
CA VAL A 351 -19.39 -2.79 10.55
C VAL A 351 -20.10 -4.06 10.05
N PRO A 352 -19.36 -5.09 9.62
CA PRO A 352 -19.99 -6.34 9.19
C PRO A 352 -20.72 -7.01 10.37
N SER A 353 -21.98 -7.42 10.16
CA SER A 353 -22.69 -8.28 11.10
C SER A 353 -22.45 -9.75 10.76
N THR A 354 -21.98 -10.55 11.71
CA THR A 354 -21.73 -11.99 11.51
C THR A 354 -22.94 -12.84 11.91
N ARG A 355 -23.04 -14.02 11.30
CA ARG A 355 -23.95 -15.12 11.69
C ARG A 355 -23.11 -16.29 12.24
N PRO A 356 -23.71 -17.29 12.92
CA PRO A 356 -22.98 -18.48 13.34
C PRO A 356 -22.20 -19.11 12.18
N GLY A 357 -20.91 -19.39 12.38
CA GLY A 357 -20.01 -19.92 11.36
C GLY A 357 -19.42 -18.89 10.38
N GLN A 358 -19.86 -17.62 10.44
CA GLN A 358 -19.28 -16.53 9.66
C GLN A 358 -18.30 -15.72 10.49
N PHE A 359 -17.21 -15.33 9.86
CA PHE A 359 -16.14 -14.53 10.45
C PHE A 359 -15.81 -13.36 9.52
N VAL A 360 -15.34 -12.25 10.10
CA VAL A 360 -14.72 -11.17 9.34
C VAL A 360 -13.28 -11.55 9.03
N LEU A 361 -12.88 -11.48 7.77
CA LEU A 361 -11.53 -11.79 7.33
C LEU A 361 -10.57 -10.65 7.70
N ALA A 362 -9.56 -10.96 8.51
CA ALA A 362 -8.37 -10.16 8.69
C ALA A 362 -7.21 -10.79 7.92
N THR A 363 -6.36 -9.97 7.30
CA THR A 363 -5.17 -10.48 6.64
C THR A 363 -4.11 -9.41 6.49
N TRP A 364 -2.85 -9.84 6.47
CA TRP A 364 -1.72 -9.07 5.96
C TRP A 364 -0.65 -10.04 5.50
N HIS A 365 0.26 -9.54 4.70
CA HIS A 365 1.39 -10.32 4.26
C HIS A 365 2.46 -10.38 5.34
N HIS A 366 3.19 -11.50 5.36
CA HIS A 366 4.42 -11.60 6.12
C HIS A 366 5.58 -10.96 5.36
N LEU A 367 6.66 -10.66 6.10
CA LEU A 367 7.93 -10.24 5.53
C LEU A 367 8.46 -11.30 4.56
N LEU A 368 8.40 -12.56 5.00
CA LEU A 368 8.76 -13.73 4.21
C LEU A 368 7.49 -14.46 3.81
N ASP A 369 7.16 -14.38 2.53
CA ASP A 369 5.92 -14.88 1.96
C ASP A 369 6.16 -15.39 0.52
N LYS A 370 5.10 -15.65 -0.24
CA LYS A 370 5.15 -16.04 -1.65
C LYS A 370 5.19 -14.85 -2.61
N GLY A 371 5.75 -13.73 -2.16
CA GLY A 371 6.00 -12.56 -3.00
C GLY A 371 6.99 -12.89 -4.11
N ARG A 372 6.72 -12.38 -5.32
CA ARG A 372 7.48 -12.69 -6.53
C ARG A 372 9.00 -12.49 -6.36
N LEU A 373 9.43 -11.42 -5.67
CA LEU A 373 10.87 -11.16 -5.45
C LEU A 373 11.58 -12.15 -4.52
N GLN A 374 10.85 -13.09 -3.92
CA GLN A 374 11.38 -14.19 -3.11
C GLN A 374 11.40 -15.53 -3.89
N ASP A 375 10.92 -15.55 -5.14
CA ASP A 375 10.93 -16.74 -5.99
C ASP A 375 12.35 -17.27 -6.16
N GLY A 376 12.50 -18.59 -6.04
CA GLY A 376 13.80 -19.25 -6.24
C GLY A 376 14.77 -19.15 -5.06
N GLU A 377 14.39 -18.53 -3.94
CA GLU A 377 15.23 -18.40 -2.74
C GLU A 377 14.86 -19.43 -1.66
N PRO A 378 15.47 -20.64 -1.64
CA PRO A 378 15.09 -21.71 -0.72
C PRO A 378 15.39 -21.38 0.75
N PHE A 379 16.37 -20.52 1.02
CA PHE A 379 16.74 -20.13 2.39
C PHE A 379 15.73 -19.15 3.00
N LEU A 380 15.21 -18.23 2.19
CA LEU A 380 14.09 -17.37 2.61
C LEU A 380 12.83 -18.22 2.81
N ALA A 381 12.52 -19.09 1.85
CA ALA A 381 11.37 -20.00 1.96
C ALA A 381 11.45 -20.93 3.18
N GLY A 382 12.63 -21.43 3.51
CA GLY A 382 12.85 -22.31 4.67
C GLY A 382 12.76 -21.61 6.03
N THR A 383 12.81 -20.27 6.05
CA THR A 383 12.66 -19.45 7.27
C THR A 383 11.33 -18.71 7.34
N ALA A 384 10.51 -18.80 6.30
CA ALA A 384 9.19 -18.19 6.25
C ALA A 384 8.25 -18.83 7.30
N PRO A 385 7.39 -18.04 7.97
CA PRO A 385 6.42 -18.59 8.92
C PRO A 385 5.43 -19.54 8.23
N ALA A 386 5.10 -20.65 8.89
CA ALA A 386 4.04 -21.55 8.45
C ALA A 386 2.69 -20.81 8.42
N ALA A 387 1.86 -21.11 7.42
CA ALA A 387 0.52 -20.56 7.33
C ALA A 387 -0.40 -21.19 8.39
N VAL A 388 -1.12 -20.35 9.13
CA VAL A 388 -2.13 -20.74 10.11
C VAL A 388 -3.35 -19.83 9.99
N ALA A 389 -4.52 -20.36 10.34
CA ALA A 389 -5.70 -19.55 10.61
C ALA A 389 -5.76 -19.23 12.11
N ARG A 390 -6.03 -17.98 12.46
CA ARG A 390 -6.23 -17.56 13.86
C ARG A 390 -7.68 -17.20 14.08
N ILE A 391 -8.26 -17.77 15.13
CA ILE A 391 -9.57 -17.39 15.67
C ILE A 391 -9.46 -17.31 17.20
N SER A 392 -10.43 -16.64 17.83
CA SER A 392 -10.52 -16.57 19.28
C SER A 392 -10.92 -17.93 19.90
N ALA A 393 -10.68 -18.08 21.21
CA ALA A 393 -11.09 -19.29 21.93
C ALA A 393 -12.61 -19.53 21.85
N SER A 394 -13.42 -18.47 21.89
CA SER A 394 -14.87 -18.57 21.73
C SER A 394 -15.25 -19.02 20.32
N GLY A 395 -14.57 -18.50 19.29
CA GLY A 395 -14.75 -18.93 17.89
C GLY A 395 -14.40 -20.41 17.68
N ALA A 396 -13.31 -20.89 18.28
CA ALA A 396 -12.91 -22.29 18.23
C ALA A 396 -13.94 -23.20 18.92
N GLN A 397 -14.42 -22.79 20.10
CA GLN A 397 -15.47 -23.51 20.83
C GLN A 397 -16.78 -23.58 20.04
N ALA A 398 -17.18 -22.47 19.41
CA ALA A 398 -18.41 -22.42 18.60
C ALA A 398 -18.34 -23.33 17.37
N LEU A 399 -17.14 -23.54 16.82
CA LEU A 399 -16.89 -24.43 15.69
C LEU A 399 -16.60 -25.89 16.10
N GLY A 400 -16.36 -26.14 17.39
CA GLY A 400 -15.99 -27.47 17.89
C GLY A 400 -14.61 -27.94 17.41
N VAL A 401 -13.66 -27.01 17.26
CA VAL A 401 -12.29 -27.29 16.80
C VAL A 401 -11.25 -26.90 17.87
N HIS A 402 -10.11 -27.57 17.84
CA HIS A 402 -9.01 -27.37 18.78
C HIS A 402 -7.74 -26.79 18.13
N ASP A 403 -6.84 -26.26 18.96
CA ASP A 403 -5.55 -25.74 18.50
C ASP A 403 -4.75 -26.82 17.74
N GLY A 404 -4.20 -26.45 16.59
CA GLY A 404 -3.47 -27.35 15.70
C GLY A 404 -4.32 -28.17 14.73
N GLU A 405 -5.65 -28.24 14.90
CA GLU A 405 -6.54 -28.92 13.94
C GLU A 405 -6.69 -28.10 12.66
N GLN A 406 -7.02 -28.76 11.55
CA GLN A 406 -7.26 -28.06 10.28
C GLN A 406 -8.59 -27.31 10.32
N VAL A 407 -8.61 -26.10 9.76
CA VAL A 407 -9.84 -25.35 9.46
C VAL A 407 -9.84 -24.90 8.00
N THR A 408 -11.03 -24.83 7.40
CA THR A 408 -11.22 -24.33 6.03
C THR A 408 -11.88 -22.96 6.09
N VAL A 409 -11.22 -21.96 5.52
CA VAL A 409 -11.76 -20.61 5.32
C VAL A 409 -12.26 -20.51 3.89
N THR A 410 -13.55 -20.19 3.72
CA THR A 410 -14.23 -20.18 2.42
C THR A 410 -14.78 -18.80 2.11
N GLY A 411 -14.38 -18.25 0.96
CA GLY A 411 -14.96 -17.07 0.34
C GLY A 411 -15.78 -17.43 -0.91
N PRO A 412 -16.33 -16.44 -1.64
CA PRO A 412 -17.18 -16.68 -2.79
C PRO A 412 -16.50 -17.40 -3.96
N ALA A 413 -15.17 -17.26 -4.13
CA ALA A 413 -14.45 -17.85 -5.26
C ALA A 413 -13.72 -19.16 -4.92
N GLY A 414 -13.57 -19.49 -3.64
CA GLY A 414 -12.79 -20.65 -3.22
C GLY A 414 -12.49 -20.68 -1.74
N SER A 415 -11.62 -21.62 -1.36
CA SER A 415 -11.29 -21.88 0.04
C SER A 415 -9.80 -22.14 0.25
N VAL A 416 -9.33 -21.90 1.47
CA VAL A 416 -8.00 -22.29 1.94
C VAL A 416 -8.14 -23.13 3.20
N THR A 417 -7.37 -24.21 3.31
CA THR A 417 -7.36 -25.09 4.49
C THR A 417 -5.99 -25.06 5.14
N VAL A 418 -5.93 -24.62 6.39
CA VAL A 418 -4.69 -24.43 7.15
C VAL A 418 -4.86 -24.87 8.60
N PRO A 419 -3.77 -25.17 9.33
CA PRO A 419 -3.84 -25.44 10.76
C PRO A 419 -4.40 -24.23 11.52
N LEU A 420 -5.19 -24.50 12.55
CA LEU A 420 -5.72 -23.52 13.46
C LEU A 420 -4.70 -23.17 14.54
N ALA A 421 -4.60 -21.88 14.86
CA ALA A 421 -3.93 -21.37 16.03
C ALA A 421 -4.92 -20.54 16.86
N VAL A 422 -5.41 -21.10 17.97
CA VAL A 422 -6.30 -20.39 18.90
C VAL A 422 -5.53 -19.24 19.53
N THR A 423 -6.02 -18.02 19.33
CA THR A 423 -5.28 -16.79 19.62
C THR A 423 -6.15 -15.87 20.49
N GLU A 424 -5.54 -15.12 21.42
CA GLU A 424 -6.21 -14.00 22.05
C GLU A 424 -6.43 -12.90 21.00
N MET A 425 -7.68 -12.76 20.55
CA MET A 425 -8.06 -11.87 19.46
C MET A 425 -9.53 -11.49 19.56
N VAL A 426 -9.93 -10.50 18.75
CA VAL A 426 -11.34 -10.10 18.64
C VAL A 426 -12.18 -11.30 18.17
N ASP A 427 -13.32 -11.50 18.84
CA ASP A 427 -14.27 -12.56 18.49
C ASP A 427 -14.87 -12.37 17.10
N ASN A 428 -15.29 -13.48 16.47
CA ASN A 428 -15.85 -13.52 15.12
C ASN A 428 -14.94 -12.93 14.02
N VAL A 429 -13.63 -12.87 14.28
CA VAL A 429 -12.60 -12.55 13.29
C VAL A 429 -11.79 -13.81 12.99
N VAL A 430 -11.50 -14.05 11.72
CA VAL A 430 -10.50 -15.04 11.30
C VAL A 430 -9.36 -14.31 10.64
N TRP A 431 -8.14 -14.57 11.09
CA TRP A 431 -6.94 -14.08 10.43
C TRP A 431 -6.22 -15.19 9.69
N VAL A 432 -5.81 -14.93 8.46
CA VAL A 432 -4.90 -15.79 7.67
C VAL A 432 -3.84 -14.93 6.97
N PRO A 433 -2.62 -15.44 6.73
CA PRO A 433 -1.60 -14.68 6.00
C PRO A 433 -2.03 -14.49 4.53
N THR A 434 -1.75 -13.32 3.97
CA THR A 434 -2.29 -12.94 2.64
C THR A 434 -1.79 -13.84 1.52
N ASN A 435 -0.49 -14.18 1.53
CA ASN A 435 0.15 -14.91 0.44
C ASN A 435 1.31 -15.79 0.93
N SER A 436 1.03 -16.78 1.76
CA SER A 436 2.04 -17.72 2.29
C SER A 436 1.95 -19.09 1.63
N ALA A 437 2.96 -19.95 1.84
CA ALA A 437 2.90 -21.33 1.38
C ALA A 437 1.65 -22.03 1.95
N GLY A 438 0.80 -22.57 1.06
CA GLY A 438 -0.46 -23.24 1.44
C GLY A 438 -1.63 -22.29 1.77
N CYS A 439 -1.44 -20.97 1.71
CA CYS A 439 -2.49 -20.00 2.00
C CYS A 439 -2.39 -18.75 1.12
N ARG A 440 -3.34 -18.58 0.21
CA ARG A 440 -3.42 -17.40 -0.66
C ARG A 440 -4.83 -16.83 -0.58
N VAL A 441 -4.97 -15.65 0.02
CA VAL A 441 -6.26 -14.98 0.21
C VAL A 441 -6.94 -14.66 -1.12
N ALA A 442 -6.18 -14.37 -2.18
CA ALA A 442 -6.75 -14.12 -3.51
C ALA A 442 -7.64 -15.27 -4.04
N VAL A 443 -7.42 -16.52 -3.61
CA VAL A 443 -8.29 -17.67 -3.98
C VAL A 443 -9.69 -17.56 -3.38
N LEU A 444 -9.86 -16.83 -2.27
CA LEU A 444 -11.16 -16.64 -1.64
C LEU A 444 -12.06 -15.71 -2.47
N GLY A 445 -11.50 -14.87 -3.34
CA GLY A 445 -12.24 -13.86 -4.09
C GLY A 445 -12.71 -12.67 -3.24
N VAL A 446 -12.11 -12.48 -2.06
CA VAL A 446 -12.42 -11.40 -1.12
C VAL A 446 -11.15 -10.93 -0.39
N GLY A 447 -11.18 -9.68 0.09
CA GLY A 447 -10.10 -9.08 0.87
C GLY A 447 -10.44 -8.90 2.36
N ALA A 448 -9.53 -8.25 3.09
CA ALA A 448 -9.76 -7.90 4.50
C ALA A 448 -11.08 -7.12 4.69
N GLY A 449 -11.77 -7.35 5.81
CA GLY A 449 -13.08 -6.76 6.11
C GLY A 449 -14.27 -7.49 5.51
N SER A 450 -14.05 -8.44 4.60
CA SER A 450 -15.13 -9.24 4.01
C SER A 450 -15.57 -10.38 4.93
N LEU A 451 -16.82 -10.82 4.79
CA LEU A 451 -17.32 -12.02 5.47
C LEU A 451 -16.83 -13.29 4.77
N VAL A 452 -16.38 -14.25 5.56
CA VAL A 452 -16.00 -15.60 5.14
C VAL A 452 -16.65 -16.63 6.04
N THR A 453 -16.78 -17.87 5.54
CA THR A 453 -17.24 -19.01 6.35
C THR A 453 -16.04 -19.80 6.84
N VAL A 454 -16.06 -20.22 8.09
CA VAL A 454 -15.00 -21.08 8.65
C VAL A 454 -15.62 -22.39 9.13
N THR A 455 -15.07 -23.51 8.67
CA THR A 455 -15.50 -24.87 9.04
C THR A 455 -14.33 -25.73 9.51
N PRO A 456 -14.59 -26.83 10.26
CA PRO A 456 -13.59 -27.86 10.52
C PRO A 456 -13.01 -28.44 9.22
N GLY A 457 -11.71 -28.74 9.20
CA GLY A 457 -11.02 -29.24 8.02
C GLY A 457 -11.61 -30.55 7.49
N GLY A 458 -11.84 -30.64 6.18
CA GLY A 458 -12.46 -31.81 5.53
C GLY A 458 -13.99 -31.80 5.50
N ALA A 459 -14.66 -30.82 6.11
CA ALA A 459 -16.07 -30.54 5.88
C ALA A 459 -16.21 -29.71 4.58
N SER A 460 -16.58 -30.37 3.48
CA SER A 460 -16.93 -29.75 2.19
C SER A 460 -18.38 -29.32 2.15
#